data_AF-A0A4W4E9H2-F1
#
_entry.id   AF-A0A4W4E9H2-F1
#
_cell.length_a   1.000
_cell.length_b   1.000
_cell.length_c   1.000
_cell.angle_alpha   90.00
_cell.angle_beta   90.00
_cell.angle_gamma   90.00
#
_symmetry.space_group_name_H-M   'P 1'
#
loop_
_entity.id
_entity.type
_entity.pdbx_description
1 polymer ?
#
loop_
_entity_poly.entity_id
_entity_poly.type
_entity_poly.pdbx_seq_one_letter_code
_entity_poly.pdbx_strand_id
1 'polypeptide(L)'
;MADQEVTEQRAPEVETLQNGDAHGPKEDGEHVDDASKKKRKKKRKGKALVEGSNGDGESDINKVTKQLEKQALDDQEKEEDGEDEGEEGDSVGKKKKKKKKRNKGPKMQTDTPSIPICELYPNGIFPKGQECEYPPLEDGCTAAWRTSSEEKRVLDQASEEMWNDFRQAAEAHRQVRSYVMSWIKPGMTMIEICEKLEDCSRKLIKENGLNAGLAFPTGCSLNHCAAHYTPNAGDPTVLQYDDVCKIDFGTHINGRIIDCAFTVTFNPKYDKLLEAVKDATNTGIKCAGIDVRLCDIGESIQEVMESYEVELDGKTYQVKPIRNLNGHSIGQYRIHAGKTVPIVKGGEATKMEEGEVYAIETFGSTGKGMVHDDMECSHYMKNFEVGHVPIRLPRAKHLLNVVNENFGTLAFCRRWLDRLGESKYLMALKNLCDLGIIDPYPPLCDTKGCYTAQFEHTILLRPTCKEVVSRGDDY
;
A
#
# COMPACT_ATOMS: atom_id res chain seq x y z
N MET A 1 73.45 16.54 23.25
CA MET A 1 73.84 15.86 22.00
C MET A 1 72.66 15.03 21.56
N ALA A 2 72.11 15.36 20.37
CA ALA A 2 71.08 14.67 19.58
C ALA A 2 69.74 14.38 20.28
N ASP A 3 68.68 15.14 20.04
CA ASP A 3 67.82 15.28 18.84
C ASP A 3 66.78 14.16 18.66
N GLN A 4 65.56 14.66 18.46
CA GLN A 4 64.28 13.99 18.26
C GLN A 4 64.23 13.22 16.95
N GLU A 5 63.33 12.24 16.83
CA GLU A 5 62.35 12.27 15.74
C GLU A 5 61.15 11.36 16.01
N VAL A 6 59.98 12.00 16.00
CA VAL A 6 58.63 11.43 15.95
C VAL A 6 58.31 11.22 14.47
N THR A 7 57.82 10.02 14.10
CA THR A 7 57.29 9.78 12.75
C THR A 7 55.77 9.62 12.81
N GLU A 8 55.09 10.66 12.32
CA GLU A 8 53.67 10.70 11.95
C GLU A 8 53.37 9.71 10.82
N GLN A 9 52.28 8.94 10.94
CA GLN A 9 51.67 8.22 9.81
C GLN A 9 50.44 8.99 9.34
N ARG A 10 50.52 9.46 8.08
CA ARG A 10 49.52 10.21 7.32
C ARG A 10 48.38 9.30 6.83
N ALA A 11 47.19 9.89 6.76
CA ALA A 11 45.97 9.33 6.15
C ALA A 11 46.13 9.15 4.62
N PRO A 12 45.39 8.22 3.98
CA PRO A 12 45.42 8.05 2.54
C PRO A 12 44.53 9.09 1.82
N GLU A 13 45.10 9.69 0.78
CA GLU A 13 44.47 10.61 -0.15
C GLU A 13 43.51 9.89 -1.11
N VAL A 14 42.46 10.62 -1.50
CA VAL A 14 41.40 10.25 -2.43
C VAL A 14 41.90 10.46 -3.86
N GLU A 15 42.04 9.38 -4.63
CA GLU A 15 42.26 9.47 -6.08
C GLU A 15 40.95 9.82 -6.80
N THR A 16 40.91 11.02 -7.36
CA THR A 16 39.91 11.48 -8.33
C THR A 16 40.44 11.17 -9.72
N LEU A 17 39.82 10.18 -10.39
CA LEU A 17 40.09 9.90 -11.80
C LEU A 17 39.32 10.88 -12.68
N GLN A 18 40.07 11.82 -13.26
CA GLN A 18 39.68 12.64 -14.39
C GLN A 18 39.67 11.77 -15.67
N ASN A 19 38.55 11.78 -16.39
CA ASN A 19 38.53 11.48 -17.82
C ASN A 19 37.79 12.64 -18.50
N GLY A 20 38.54 13.48 -19.20
CA GLY A 20 38.02 14.45 -20.16
C GLY A 20 38.48 14.06 -21.55
N ASP A 21 37.54 14.03 -22.50
CA ASP A 21 37.68 14.54 -23.87
C ASP A 21 36.27 14.48 -24.49
N ALA A 22 35.57 15.61 -24.60
CA ALA A 22 35.71 16.67 -25.60
C ALA A 22 35.10 16.30 -26.97
N HIS A 23 33.79 16.53 -27.13
CA HIS A 23 33.24 17.01 -28.40
C HIS A 23 32.13 18.02 -28.11
N GLY A 24 32.48 19.29 -28.35
CA GLY A 24 31.58 20.44 -28.34
C GLY A 24 30.88 20.66 -29.69
N PRO A 25 30.03 21.69 -29.76
CA PRO A 25 28.79 21.71 -30.54
C PRO A 25 28.95 22.29 -31.95
N LYS A 26 27.97 22.03 -32.81
CA LYS A 26 27.68 22.84 -33.99
C LYS A 26 26.19 23.14 -34.05
N GLU A 27 25.85 24.36 -33.66
CA GLU A 27 24.73 25.09 -34.25
C GLU A 27 25.20 25.65 -35.60
N ASP A 28 24.31 25.64 -36.59
CA ASP A 28 24.20 26.69 -37.61
C ASP A 28 22.99 26.41 -38.51
N GLY A 29 22.19 27.45 -38.74
CA GLY A 29 21.59 27.69 -40.06
C GLY A 29 20.08 27.46 -40.21
N GLU A 30 19.32 28.54 -40.02
CA GLU A 30 18.04 28.76 -40.68
C GLU A 30 18.15 28.60 -42.21
N HIS A 31 17.13 27.99 -42.83
CA HIS A 31 16.65 28.47 -44.13
C HIS A 31 15.18 28.09 -44.35
N VAL A 32 14.37 29.14 -44.48
CA VAL A 32 13.03 29.16 -45.04
C VAL A 32 13.15 29.03 -46.56
N ASP A 33 12.29 28.22 -47.19
CA ASP A 33 11.66 28.61 -48.46
C ASP A 33 10.37 27.82 -48.77
N ASP A 34 9.40 28.61 -49.22
CA ASP A 34 8.02 28.31 -49.61
C ASP A 34 7.95 27.77 -51.05
N ALA A 35 7.05 26.81 -51.33
CA ALA A 35 6.33 26.72 -52.60
C ALA A 35 5.21 25.65 -52.59
N SER A 36 4.04 26.08 -52.17
CA SER A 36 2.76 26.03 -52.91
C SER A 36 2.29 24.79 -53.74
N LYS A 37 1.00 24.45 -53.46
CA LYS A 37 -0.09 23.99 -54.36
C LYS A 37 -0.18 22.51 -54.79
N LYS A 38 -1.23 21.84 -54.30
CA LYS A 38 -2.42 21.44 -55.13
C LYS A 38 -3.64 21.08 -54.29
N LYS A 39 -4.66 21.95 -54.37
CA LYS A 39 -6.06 21.71 -53.96
C LYS A 39 -6.74 20.72 -54.93
N ARG A 40 -7.55 19.81 -54.41
CA ARG A 40 -8.70 19.23 -55.15
C ARG A 40 -9.97 19.36 -54.32
N LYS A 41 -10.89 20.18 -54.85
CA LYS A 41 -12.26 20.45 -54.39
C LYS A 41 -13.16 19.22 -54.56
N LYS A 42 -14.13 19.05 -53.65
CA LYS A 42 -15.51 18.72 -54.03
C LYS A 42 -16.52 19.49 -53.17
N LYS A 43 -17.25 20.37 -53.87
CA LYS A 43 -18.54 21.03 -53.58
C LYS A 43 -19.62 19.97 -53.18
N ARG A 44 -20.77 20.21 -52.54
CA ARG A 44 -21.67 21.38 -52.35
C ARG A 44 -22.88 20.87 -51.51
N LYS A 45 -23.41 21.58 -50.51
CA LYS A 45 -24.67 22.41 -50.47
C LYS A 45 -25.00 22.48 -48.95
N GLY A 46 -25.35 23.56 -48.28
CA GLY A 46 -25.80 24.88 -48.70
C GLY A 46 -27.32 25.02 -48.57
N LYS A 47 -27.81 25.40 -47.39
CA LYS A 47 -28.98 26.29 -47.21
C LYS A 47 -28.92 26.95 -45.81
N ALA A 48 -28.69 28.26 -45.82
CA ALA A 48 -29.04 29.21 -44.76
C ALA A 48 -30.51 29.65 -44.99
N LEU A 49 -31.29 30.36 -44.15
CA LEU A 49 -31.12 31.38 -43.12
C LEU A 49 -32.47 31.42 -42.35
N VAL A 50 -32.52 31.96 -41.13
CA VAL A 50 -33.32 33.14 -40.71
C VAL A 50 -33.05 33.42 -39.21
N GLU A 51 -32.78 34.68 -38.90
CA GLU A 51 -32.58 35.26 -37.57
C GLU A 51 -33.90 35.49 -36.81
N GLY A 52 -33.81 35.50 -35.47
CA GLY A 52 -34.57 36.45 -34.63
C GLY A 52 -35.47 35.85 -33.53
N SER A 53 -35.06 36.04 -32.27
CA SER A 53 -35.87 36.52 -31.12
C SER A 53 -35.59 35.79 -29.79
N ASN A 54 -35.44 36.60 -28.73
CA ASN A 54 -35.38 36.26 -27.31
C ASN A 54 -36.55 35.39 -26.81
N GLY A 55 -36.31 34.59 -25.76
CA GLY A 55 -37.35 34.17 -24.78
C GLY A 55 -37.21 32.75 -24.21
N ASP A 56 -37.09 32.66 -22.88
CA ASP A 56 -37.48 31.57 -21.95
C ASP A 56 -36.83 30.17 -22.06
N GLY A 57 -35.77 29.96 -21.25
CA GLY A 57 -35.07 28.68 -21.07
C GLY A 57 -35.41 27.91 -19.78
N GLU A 58 -36.57 28.12 -19.16
CA GLU A 58 -36.87 27.53 -17.83
C GLU A 58 -38.00 26.47 -17.85
N SER A 59 -38.63 26.20 -19.01
CA SER A 59 -39.80 25.31 -19.08
C SER A 59 -39.55 23.88 -19.61
N ASP A 60 -38.36 23.59 -20.16
CA ASP A 60 -38.08 22.29 -20.78
C ASP A 60 -37.35 21.29 -19.87
N ILE A 61 -36.56 21.77 -18.89
CA ILE A 61 -35.88 20.88 -17.93
C ILE A 61 -36.91 20.13 -17.07
N ASN A 62 -37.94 20.84 -16.58
CA ASN A 62 -39.01 20.27 -15.74
C ASN A 62 -39.89 19.24 -16.46
N LYS A 63 -39.93 19.23 -17.80
CA LYS A 63 -40.66 18.22 -18.57
C LYS A 63 -39.84 16.94 -18.70
N VAL A 64 -38.53 17.06 -18.87
CA VAL A 64 -37.60 15.93 -18.97
C VAL A 64 -37.50 15.20 -17.63
N THR A 65 -37.44 15.92 -16.50
CA THR A 65 -37.43 15.30 -15.16
C THR A 65 -38.72 14.51 -14.88
N LYS A 66 -39.89 15.06 -15.22
CA LYS A 66 -41.18 14.36 -15.05
C LYS A 66 -41.33 13.15 -15.97
N GLN A 67 -40.68 13.13 -17.13
CA GLN A 67 -40.67 11.97 -18.02
C GLN A 67 -39.78 10.85 -17.48
N LEU A 68 -38.63 11.19 -16.90
CA LEU A 68 -37.70 10.23 -16.28
C LEU A 68 -38.27 9.63 -14.99
N GLU A 69 -38.96 10.42 -14.16
CA GLU A 69 -39.64 9.93 -12.96
C GLU A 69 -40.78 8.95 -13.30
N LYS A 70 -41.50 9.19 -14.40
CA LYS A 70 -42.59 8.30 -14.84
C LYS A 70 -42.06 7.00 -15.44
N GLN A 71 -40.93 7.03 -16.15
CA GLN A 71 -40.25 5.82 -16.63
C GLN A 71 -39.70 4.97 -15.48
N ALA A 72 -39.16 5.59 -14.43
CA ALA A 72 -38.66 4.87 -13.26
C ALA A 72 -39.77 4.17 -12.45
N LEU A 73 -40.99 4.71 -12.46
CA LEU A 73 -42.17 4.11 -11.81
C LEU A 73 -42.75 2.96 -12.64
N ASP A 74 -42.81 3.11 -13.97
CA ASP A 74 -43.32 2.05 -14.87
C ASP A 74 -42.37 0.84 -14.98
N ASP A 75 -41.06 1.03 -14.74
CA ASP A 75 -40.08 -0.07 -14.71
C ASP A 75 -40.06 -0.79 -13.34
N GLN A 76 -40.43 -0.13 -12.24
CA GLN A 76 -40.63 -0.78 -10.94
C GLN A 76 -41.88 -1.65 -10.90
N GLU A 77 -42.97 -1.27 -11.59
CA GLU A 77 -44.19 -2.08 -11.65
C GLU A 77 -44.04 -3.31 -12.56
N LYS A 78 -43.05 -3.36 -13.46
CA LYS A 78 -42.80 -4.52 -14.34
C LYS A 78 -41.90 -5.60 -13.76
N GLU A 79 -41.13 -5.32 -12.71
CA GLU A 79 -40.35 -6.34 -12.00
C GLU A 79 -41.17 -7.13 -10.97
N GLU A 80 -42.40 -6.71 -10.63
CA GLU A 80 -43.27 -7.42 -9.67
C GLU A 80 -44.18 -8.50 -10.30
N ASP A 81 -44.30 -8.56 -11.63
CA ASP A 81 -45.15 -9.55 -12.31
C ASP A 81 -44.34 -10.44 -13.27
N GLY A 82 -43.63 -11.43 -12.71
CA GLY A 82 -42.94 -12.46 -13.48
C GLY A 82 -42.92 -13.81 -12.76
N GLU A 83 -43.56 -14.80 -13.40
CA GLU A 83 -43.54 -16.26 -13.16
C GLU A 83 -44.52 -16.84 -12.13
N ASP A 84 -45.59 -17.50 -12.62
CA ASP A 84 -45.69 -18.98 -12.57
C ASP A 84 -46.85 -19.50 -13.47
N GLU A 85 -46.53 -20.31 -14.49
CA GLU A 85 -47.47 -21.20 -15.19
C GLU A 85 -47.28 -22.62 -14.64
N GLY A 86 -48.35 -23.26 -14.12
CA GLY A 86 -48.28 -24.70 -13.79
C GLY A 86 -49.41 -25.27 -12.91
N GLU A 87 -50.45 -25.78 -13.58
CA GLU A 87 -51.33 -26.93 -13.29
C GLU A 87 -52.07 -27.16 -11.94
N GLU A 88 -53.27 -27.70 -12.11
CA GLU A 88 -54.35 -27.97 -11.15
C GLU A 88 -54.02 -28.98 -10.04
N GLY A 89 -54.59 -28.76 -8.84
CA GLY A 89 -54.62 -29.74 -7.76
C GLY A 89 -55.46 -29.28 -6.56
N ASP A 90 -56.43 -30.10 -6.20
CA ASP A 90 -57.58 -29.85 -5.33
C ASP A 90 -57.27 -29.50 -3.84
N SER A 91 -58.24 -28.80 -3.25
CA SER A 91 -58.55 -28.43 -1.85
C SER A 91 -57.69 -28.91 -0.65
N VAL A 92 -57.45 -27.98 0.30
CA VAL A 92 -57.88 -28.00 1.74
C VAL A 92 -57.07 -26.96 2.54
N GLY A 93 -57.79 -26.15 3.33
CA GLY A 93 -57.30 -24.92 3.95
C GLY A 93 -56.21 -25.06 5.03
N LYS A 94 -55.32 -24.06 5.06
CA LYS A 94 -54.56 -23.63 6.25
C LYS A 94 -54.12 -22.16 6.06
N LYS A 95 -54.56 -21.29 6.98
CA LYS A 95 -54.15 -19.88 7.07
C LYS A 95 -52.62 -19.75 7.10
N LYS A 96 -51.98 -19.33 6.00
CA LYS A 96 -50.58 -18.85 6.00
C LYS A 96 -50.54 -17.43 6.58
N LYS A 97 -50.07 -17.30 7.81
CA LYS A 97 -49.61 -16.01 8.37
C LYS A 97 -48.51 -15.45 7.44
N LYS A 98 -48.72 -14.28 6.84
CA LYS A 98 -47.65 -13.46 6.24
C LYS A 98 -46.58 -13.25 7.31
N LYS A 99 -45.42 -13.91 7.19
CA LYS A 99 -44.23 -13.58 7.97
C LYS A 99 -43.82 -12.17 7.57
N LYS A 100 -44.00 -11.20 8.47
CA LYS A 100 -43.36 -9.88 8.37
C LYS A 100 -41.87 -10.11 8.08
N LYS A 101 -41.34 -9.55 6.97
CA LYS A 101 -39.89 -9.35 6.79
C LYS A 101 -39.42 -8.61 8.05
N ARG A 102 -38.71 -9.31 8.95
CA ARG A 102 -37.97 -8.65 10.02
C ARG A 102 -36.91 -7.82 9.30
N ASN A 103 -36.89 -6.51 9.52
CA ASN A 103 -35.71 -5.71 9.23
C ASN A 103 -34.54 -6.42 9.89
N LYS A 104 -33.67 -7.05 9.08
CA LYS A 104 -32.41 -7.57 9.60
C LYS A 104 -31.64 -6.33 10.05
N GLY A 105 -31.24 -6.31 11.33
CA GLY A 105 -30.36 -5.27 11.85
C GLY A 105 -29.05 -5.21 11.04
N PRO A 106 -28.17 -4.24 11.34
CA PRO A 106 -26.87 -4.16 10.69
C PRO A 106 -26.18 -5.53 10.72
N LYS A 107 -25.65 -5.97 9.57
CA LYS A 107 -24.87 -7.23 9.50
C LYS A 107 -23.65 -7.05 10.40
N MET A 108 -23.47 -7.96 11.34
CA MET A 108 -22.27 -8.02 12.18
C MET A 108 -21.29 -9.02 11.59
N GLN A 109 -20.00 -8.80 11.79
CA GLN A 109 -18.96 -9.77 11.41
C GLN A 109 -19.14 -11.10 12.18
N THR A 110 -18.65 -12.19 11.59
CA THR A 110 -18.61 -13.53 12.22
C THR A 110 -17.35 -13.73 13.05
N ASP A 111 -17.39 -14.63 14.05
CA ASP A 111 -16.25 -14.90 14.96
C ASP A 111 -14.95 -15.28 14.23
N THR A 112 -15.05 -16.15 13.22
CA THR A 112 -14.03 -16.27 12.19
C THR A 112 -14.46 -15.34 11.05
N PRO A 113 -13.75 -14.23 10.79
CA PRO A 113 -14.22 -13.22 9.84
C PRO A 113 -14.46 -13.82 8.46
N SER A 114 -15.63 -13.54 7.89
CA SER A 114 -16.05 -14.12 6.61
C SER A 114 -16.95 -13.20 5.77
N ILE A 115 -17.54 -12.18 6.39
CA ILE A 115 -18.37 -11.21 5.69
C ILE A 115 -17.47 -10.12 5.14
N PRO A 116 -17.49 -9.84 3.82
CA PRO A 116 -16.70 -8.77 3.24
C PRO A 116 -16.99 -7.41 3.85
N ILE A 117 -15.98 -6.54 3.95
CA ILE A 117 -16.12 -5.21 4.56
C ILE A 117 -17.21 -4.39 3.86
N CYS A 118 -17.28 -4.41 2.53
CA CYS A 118 -18.31 -3.71 1.77
C CYS A 118 -19.75 -4.15 2.12
N GLU A 119 -19.95 -5.37 2.65
CA GLU A 119 -21.27 -5.83 3.09
C GLU A 119 -21.63 -5.42 4.52
N LEU A 120 -20.63 -5.09 5.34
CA LEU A 120 -20.81 -4.52 6.68
C LEU A 120 -21.21 -3.04 6.60
N TYR A 121 -20.75 -2.33 5.56
CA TYR A 121 -21.03 -0.91 5.30
C TYR A 121 -21.82 -0.75 3.99
N PRO A 122 -23.12 -1.09 3.95
CA PRO A 122 -23.92 -1.06 2.72
C PRO A 122 -24.16 0.35 2.15
N ASN A 123 -23.89 1.39 2.93
CA ASN A 123 -23.89 2.78 2.47
C ASN A 123 -22.63 3.15 1.67
N GLY A 124 -21.63 2.25 1.60
CA GLY A 124 -20.36 2.51 0.94
C GLY A 124 -19.49 3.53 1.66
N ILE A 125 -19.76 3.87 2.93
CA ILE A 125 -18.96 4.81 3.72
C ILE A 125 -18.24 4.02 4.80
N PHE A 126 -16.92 3.96 4.70
CA PHE A 126 -16.07 3.16 5.59
C PHE A 126 -15.53 3.99 6.77
N PRO A 127 -15.19 3.35 7.90
CA PRO A 127 -14.69 4.05 9.07
C PRO A 127 -13.39 4.80 8.76
N LYS A 128 -13.34 6.07 9.15
CA LYS A 128 -12.10 6.84 9.17
C LYS A 128 -11.10 6.21 10.14
N GLY A 129 -9.81 6.40 9.88
CA GLY A 129 -8.77 6.15 10.88
C GLY A 129 -8.68 7.26 11.91
N GLN A 130 -7.57 7.31 12.63
CA GLN A 130 -7.30 8.36 13.60
C GLN A 130 -6.96 9.67 12.87
N GLU A 131 -7.82 10.68 12.97
CA GLU A 131 -7.53 12.03 12.47
C GLU A 131 -6.70 12.82 13.49
N CYS A 132 -5.66 13.50 13.03
CA CYS A 132 -4.74 14.31 13.82
C CYS A 132 -4.57 15.69 13.18
N GLU A 133 -4.41 16.71 14.02
CA GLU A 133 -3.85 17.98 13.57
C GLU A 133 -2.41 17.76 13.10
N TYR A 134 -1.98 18.49 12.08
CA TYR A 134 -0.58 18.48 11.66
C TYR A 134 0.32 19.08 12.73
N PRO A 135 1.59 18.64 12.83
CA PRO A 135 2.54 19.23 13.77
C PRO A 135 2.76 20.72 13.45
N PRO A 136 3.05 21.55 14.46
CA PRO A 136 3.44 22.94 14.21
C PRO A 136 4.73 23.01 13.39
N LEU A 137 4.84 24.03 12.55
CA LEU A 137 6.07 24.31 11.81
C LEU A 137 7.15 24.91 12.73
N GLU A 138 8.39 25.05 12.22
CA GLU A 138 9.53 25.61 12.98
C GLU A 138 9.26 27.04 13.52
N ASP A 139 8.40 27.81 12.85
CA ASP A 139 7.97 29.15 13.28
C ASP A 139 6.91 29.14 14.39
N GLY A 140 6.48 27.95 14.83
CA GLY A 140 5.47 27.75 15.86
C GLY A 140 4.02 27.93 15.36
N CYS A 141 3.80 28.18 14.07
CA CYS A 141 2.46 28.27 13.51
C CYS A 141 1.76 26.92 13.59
N THR A 142 0.55 26.91 14.17
CA THR A 142 -0.29 25.71 14.25
C THR A 142 -0.96 25.43 12.91
N ALA A 143 -1.38 24.19 12.70
CA ALA A 143 -2.09 23.77 11.50
C ALA A 143 -3.61 23.75 11.65
N ALA A 144 -4.15 24.14 12.81
CA ALA A 144 -5.58 24.21 13.11
C ALA A 144 -6.40 24.99 12.06
N TRP A 145 -5.78 25.94 11.34
CA TRP A 145 -6.43 26.69 10.26
C TRP A 145 -6.87 25.78 9.09
N ARG A 146 -6.18 24.66 8.85
CA ARG A 146 -6.51 23.71 7.77
C ARG A 146 -7.87 23.05 8.00
N THR A 147 -8.24 22.81 9.27
CA THR A 147 -9.51 22.19 9.66
C THR A 147 -10.72 23.07 9.33
N SER A 148 -10.58 24.39 9.46
CA SER A 148 -11.67 25.36 9.22
C SER A 148 -11.61 26.05 7.86
N SER A 149 -10.50 25.93 7.13
CA SER A 149 -10.33 26.51 5.80
C SER A 149 -11.31 25.90 4.79
N GLU A 150 -12.15 26.75 4.19
CA GLU A 150 -13.15 26.32 3.20
C GLU A 150 -12.49 25.71 1.96
N GLU A 151 -11.40 26.31 1.48
CA GLU A 151 -10.63 25.79 0.36
C GLU A 151 -10.13 24.37 0.63
N LYS A 152 -9.56 24.14 1.82
CA LYS A 152 -9.01 22.82 2.19
C LYS A 152 -10.12 21.79 2.37
N ARG A 153 -11.27 22.17 2.91
CA ARG A 153 -12.44 21.28 3.02
C ARG A 153 -12.97 20.86 1.65
N VAL A 154 -13.04 21.78 0.69
CA VAL A 154 -13.45 21.46 -0.69
C VAL A 154 -12.44 20.54 -1.37
N LEU A 155 -11.13 20.79 -1.22
CA LEU A 155 -10.08 19.93 -1.77
C LEU A 155 -10.10 18.52 -1.17
N ASP A 156 -10.30 18.41 0.15
CA ASP A 156 -10.39 17.13 0.87
C ASP A 156 -11.59 16.32 0.39
N GLN A 157 -12.76 16.97 0.30
CA GLN A 157 -14.00 16.37 -0.16
C GLN A 157 -13.93 15.93 -1.64
N ALA A 158 -13.18 16.64 -2.48
CA ALA A 158 -12.98 16.27 -3.87
C ALA A 158 -12.23 14.93 -4.04
N SER A 159 -11.48 14.50 -3.02
CA SER A 159 -10.75 13.23 -3.00
C SER A 159 -11.40 12.18 -2.10
N GLU A 160 -12.64 12.39 -1.64
CA GLU A 160 -13.29 11.53 -0.64
C GLU A 160 -13.44 10.08 -1.09
N GLU A 161 -13.70 9.82 -2.37
CA GLU A 161 -13.77 8.44 -2.91
C GLU A 161 -12.42 7.72 -2.74
N MET A 162 -11.31 8.41 -2.98
CA MET A 162 -9.97 7.86 -2.79
C MET A 162 -9.69 7.57 -1.31
N TRP A 163 -10.04 8.48 -0.40
CA TRP A 163 -9.90 8.25 1.05
C TRP A 163 -10.75 7.09 1.53
N ASN A 164 -11.96 6.98 0.99
CA ASN A 164 -12.89 5.92 1.32
C ASN A 164 -12.40 4.53 0.88
N ASP A 165 -11.73 4.43 -0.29
CA ASP A 165 -11.06 3.20 -0.74
C ASP A 165 -9.94 2.76 0.23
N PHE A 166 -9.10 3.70 0.70
CA PHE A 166 -8.10 3.41 1.74
C PHE A 166 -8.76 2.93 3.04
N ARG A 167 -9.86 3.56 3.46
CA ARG A 167 -10.60 3.18 4.67
C ARG A 167 -11.21 1.78 4.58
N GLN A 168 -11.73 1.38 3.42
CA GLN A 168 -12.21 0.02 3.20
C GLN A 168 -11.06 -1.00 3.35
N ALA A 169 -9.94 -0.73 2.68
CA ALA A 169 -8.76 -1.60 2.76
C ALA A 169 -8.22 -1.68 4.20
N ALA A 170 -8.21 -0.55 4.93
CA ALA A 170 -7.72 -0.48 6.30
C ALA A 170 -8.62 -1.23 7.28
N GLU A 171 -9.93 -1.19 7.07
CA GLU A 171 -10.88 -1.95 7.87
C GLU A 171 -10.73 -3.46 7.64
N ALA A 172 -10.48 -3.89 6.40
CA ALA A 172 -10.13 -5.28 6.13
C ALA A 172 -8.84 -5.67 6.87
N HIS A 173 -7.81 -4.83 6.80
CA HIS A 173 -6.54 -5.05 7.48
C HIS A 173 -6.72 -5.19 9.01
N ARG A 174 -7.47 -4.27 9.65
CA ARG A 174 -7.81 -4.31 11.08
C ARG A 174 -8.47 -5.63 11.49
N GLN A 175 -9.49 -6.06 10.75
CA GLN A 175 -10.20 -7.30 11.08
C GLN A 175 -9.34 -8.55 10.84
N VAL A 176 -8.53 -8.58 9.77
CA VAL A 176 -7.60 -9.68 9.51
C VAL A 176 -6.56 -9.78 10.62
N ARG A 177 -5.87 -8.68 10.96
CA ARG A 177 -4.79 -8.74 11.96
C ARG A 177 -5.30 -9.08 13.37
N SER A 178 -6.46 -8.54 13.75
CA SER A 178 -7.13 -8.91 15.01
C SER A 178 -7.43 -10.41 15.05
N TYR A 179 -7.92 -10.98 13.93
CA TYR A 179 -8.11 -12.42 13.81
C TYR A 179 -6.79 -13.18 13.91
N VAL A 180 -5.73 -12.76 13.20
CA VAL A 180 -4.41 -13.40 13.24
C VAL A 180 -3.86 -13.50 14.66
N MET A 181 -3.89 -12.40 15.42
CA MET A 181 -3.44 -12.35 16.81
C MET A 181 -4.18 -13.34 17.74
N SER A 182 -5.40 -13.74 17.39
CA SER A 182 -6.18 -14.70 18.19
C SER A 182 -5.74 -16.16 18.06
N TRP A 183 -4.99 -16.53 17.01
CA TRP A 183 -4.67 -17.93 16.73
C TRP A 183 -3.22 -18.22 16.35
N ILE A 184 -2.43 -17.22 15.96
CA ILE A 184 -1.01 -17.40 15.68
C ILE A 184 -0.31 -17.90 16.95
N LYS A 185 0.45 -18.99 16.82
CA LYS A 185 1.08 -19.66 17.96
C LYS A 185 2.28 -20.48 17.50
N PRO A 186 3.26 -20.72 18.39
CA PRO A 186 4.36 -21.64 18.12
C PRO A 186 3.84 -23.03 17.74
N GLY A 187 4.58 -23.72 16.88
CA GLY A 187 4.23 -25.03 16.34
C GLY A 187 3.47 -24.99 15.01
N MET A 188 2.98 -23.83 14.58
CA MET A 188 2.45 -23.65 13.23
C MET A 188 3.59 -23.44 12.24
N THR A 189 3.49 -24.03 11.05
CA THR A 189 4.39 -23.72 9.94
C THR A 189 4.14 -22.30 9.43
N MET A 190 5.17 -21.66 8.88
CA MET A 190 5.01 -20.32 8.29
C MET A 190 4.02 -20.34 7.12
N ILE A 191 3.96 -21.45 6.37
CA ILE A 191 2.98 -21.63 5.28
C ILE A 191 1.56 -21.60 5.83
N GLU A 192 1.24 -22.37 6.88
CA GLU A 192 -0.09 -22.40 7.48
C GLU A 192 -0.51 -21.02 8.00
N ILE A 193 0.43 -20.25 8.57
CA ILE A 193 0.17 -18.89 9.05
C ILE A 193 -0.18 -17.98 7.87
N CYS A 194 0.66 -17.93 6.83
CA CYS A 194 0.43 -17.08 5.66
C CYS A 194 -0.86 -17.46 4.92
N GLU A 195 -1.09 -18.75 4.64
CA GLU A 195 -2.29 -19.19 3.91
C GLU A 195 -3.57 -18.85 4.67
N LYS A 196 -3.61 -19.09 6.00
CA LYS A 196 -4.78 -18.77 6.82
C LYS A 196 -5.05 -17.26 6.90
N LEU A 197 -3.99 -16.44 7.01
CA LEU A 197 -4.09 -14.99 7.00
C LEU A 197 -4.63 -14.49 5.65
N GLU A 198 -3.99 -14.92 4.55
CA GLU A 198 -4.33 -14.48 3.20
C GLU A 198 -5.75 -14.93 2.80
N ASP A 199 -6.20 -16.14 3.19
CA ASP A 199 -7.57 -16.60 2.93
C ASP A 199 -8.63 -15.76 3.66
N CYS A 200 -8.33 -15.29 4.88
CA CYS A 200 -9.17 -14.34 5.59
C CYS A 200 -9.19 -13.00 4.83
N SER A 201 -8.00 -12.50 4.47
CA SER A 201 -7.85 -11.21 3.79
C SER A 201 -8.57 -11.15 2.45
N ARG A 202 -8.45 -12.19 1.61
CA ARG A 202 -9.17 -12.31 0.32
C ARG A 202 -10.69 -12.25 0.50
N LYS A 203 -11.23 -12.88 1.55
CA LYS A 203 -12.67 -12.84 1.86
C LYS A 203 -13.10 -11.44 2.31
N LEU A 204 -12.38 -10.84 3.24
CA LEU A 204 -12.77 -9.55 3.82
C LEU A 204 -12.64 -8.40 2.81
N ILE A 205 -11.60 -8.41 1.97
CA ILE A 205 -11.40 -7.40 0.93
C ILE A 205 -12.33 -7.62 -0.29
N LYS A 206 -12.95 -8.80 -0.40
CA LYS A 206 -13.72 -9.25 -1.57
C LYS A 206 -12.87 -9.23 -2.83
N GLU A 207 -11.82 -10.05 -2.83
CA GLU A 207 -10.84 -10.14 -3.92
C GLU A 207 -11.53 -10.19 -5.30
N ASN A 208 -11.11 -9.31 -6.21
CA ASN A 208 -11.70 -9.10 -7.53
C ASN A 208 -10.66 -8.58 -8.52
N GLY A 209 -9.78 -9.47 -8.99
CA GLY A 209 -8.68 -9.13 -9.88
C GLY A 209 -7.86 -7.96 -9.32
N LEU A 210 -7.55 -6.97 -10.16
CA LEU A 210 -6.82 -5.78 -9.73
C LEU A 210 -7.69 -4.72 -9.02
N ASN A 211 -9.02 -4.87 -8.98
CA ASN A 211 -9.88 -3.86 -8.35
C ASN A 211 -9.89 -3.97 -6.82
N ALA A 212 -9.71 -5.16 -6.27
CA ALA A 212 -9.67 -5.39 -4.83
C ALA A 212 -8.85 -6.64 -4.54
N GLY A 213 -7.94 -6.60 -3.58
CA GLY A 213 -7.06 -7.74 -3.35
C GLY A 213 -5.98 -7.51 -2.31
N LEU A 214 -5.00 -8.41 -2.32
CA LEU A 214 -3.79 -8.33 -1.52
C LEU A 214 -2.78 -7.45 -2.25
N ALA A 215 -2.22 -6.46 -1.57
CA ALA A 215 -1.31 -5.50 -2.20
C ALA A 215 0.11 -6.05 -2.37
N PHE A 216 0.53 -6.91 -1.45
CA PHE A 216 1.83 -7.56 -1.45
C PHE A 216 1.78 -8.82 -0.56
N PRO A 217 2.74 -9.75 -0.70
CA PRO A 217 2.74 -11.01 0.04
C PRO A 217 2.85 -10.83 1.55
N THR A 218 2.30 -11.78 2.30
CA THR A 218 2.40 -11.77 3.77
C THR A 218 3.83 -12.02 4.23
N GLY A 219 4.52 -10.96 4.60
CA GLY A 219 5.76 -10.98 5.36
C GLY A 219 5.55 -11.63 6.72
N CYS A 220 6.42 -12.56 7.07
CA CYS A 220 6.44 -13.26 8.36
C CYS A 220 7.87 -13.46 8.85
N SER A 221 8.72 -12.44 8.62
CA SER A 221 10.17 -12.48 8.86
C SER A 221 10.51 -12.80 10.31
N LEU A 222 11.46 -13.72 10.52
CA LEU A 222 11.79 -14.23 11.86
C LEU A 222 13.15 -13.71 12.36
N ASN A 223 13.18 -13.31 13.63
CA ASN A 223 14.40 -13.02 14.39
C ASN A 223 15.26 -11.93 13.72
N HIS A 224 16.49 -12.25 13.32
CA HIS A 224 17.40 -11.37 12.59
C HIS A 224 16.92 -10.94 11.19
N CYS A 225 16.01 -11.68 10.56
CA CYS A 225 15.38 -11.29 9.30
C CYS A 225 14.34 -10.22 9.58
N ALA A 226 14.53 -8.99 9.10
CA ALA A 226 13.64 -7.86 9.34
C ALA A 226 12.42 -7.84 8.43
N ALA A 227 12.62 -8.02 7.12
CA ALA A 227 11.58 -7.82 6.10
C ALA A 227 11.69 -8.83 4.95
N HIS A 228 10.66 -8.87 4.10
CA HIS A 228 10.60 -9.60 2.82
C HIS A 228 10.76 -11.12 2.86
N TYR A 229 10.64 -11.75 4.04
CA TYR A 229 10.50 -13.20 4.11
C TYR A 229 9.03 -13.61 4.13
N THR A 230 8.66 -14.44 3.15
CA THR A 230 7.45 -15.26 3.14
C THR A 230 7.86 -16.65 2.62
N PRO A 231 7.29 -17.76 3.14
CA PRO A 231 7.75 -19.09 2.75
C PRO A 231 7.46 -19.37 1.27
N ASN A 232 8.40 -20.05 0.60
CA ASN A 232 8.14 -20.69 -0.70
C ASN A 232 7.52 -22.08 -0.49
N ALA A 233 7.02 -22.70 -1.56
CA ALA A 233 6.51 -24.07 -1.48
C ALA A 233 7.57 -25.04 -0.94
N GLY A 234 7.18 -25.84 0.06
CA GLY A 234 8.07 -26.83 0.70
C GLY A 234 8.93 -26.30 1.85
N ASP A 235 8.79 -25.03 2.22
CA ASP A 235 9.45 -24.46 3.39
C ASP A 235 8.95 -25.15 4.69
N PRO A 236 9.82 -25.86 5.43
CA PRO A 236 9.42 -26.59 6.63
C PRO A 236 9.49 -25.74 7.90
N THR A 237 9.74 -24.43 7.79
CA THR A 237 9.95 -23.56 8.95
C THR A 237 8.71 -23.51 9.83
N VAL A 238 8.91 -23.76 11.12
CA VAL A 238 7.89 -23.75 12.16
C VAL A 238 8.17 -22.59 13.10
N LEU A 239 7.15 -21.78 13.39
CA LEU A 239 7.23 -20.70 14.38
C LEU A 239 7.53 -21.28 15.77
N GLN A 240 8.54 -20.75 16.44
CA GLN A 240 8.99 -21.17 17.77
C GLN A 240 8.53 -20.19 18.86
N TYR A 241 8.64 -20.61 20.12
CA TYR A 241 8.28 -19.78 21.28
C TYR A 241 9.17 -18.53 21.43
N ASP A 242 10.46 -18.68 21.17
CA ASP A 242 11.46 -17.61 21.24
C ASP A 242 11.61 -16.82 19.93
N ASP A 243 10.73 -17.03 18.94
CA ASP A 243 10.80 -16.27 17.70
C ASP A 243 10.22 -14.86 17.85
N VAL A 244 10.87 -13.90 17.19
CA VAL A 244 10.36 -12.54 16.95
C VAL A 244 9.88 -12.44 15.50
N CYS A 245 8.58 -12.56 15.29
CA CYS A 245 7.96 -12.66 13.97
C CYS A 245 7.31 -11.32 13.57
N LYS A 246 7.74 -10.72 12.46
CA LYS A 246 7.09 -9.51 11.91
C LYS A 246 6.00 -9.95 10.94
N ILE A 247 4.74 -9.68 11.27
CA ILE A 247 3.59 -9.89 10.38
C ILE A 247 3.33 -8.60 9.63
N ASP A 248 3.56 -8.64 8.33
CA ASP A 248 3.51 -7.50 7.43
C ASP A 248 2.71 -7.91 6.19
N PHE A 249 1.55 -7.29 5.96
CA PHE A 249 0.68 -7.66 4.86
C PHE A 249 -0.17 -6.49 4.37
N GLY A 250 -0.45 -6.47 3.07
CA GLY A 250 -1.18 -5.37 2.47
C GLY A 250 -2.53 -5.74 1.89
N THR A 251 -3.46 -4.80 1.96
CA THR A 251 -4.76 -4.85 1.27
C THR A 251 -4.90 -3.64 0.35
N HIS A 252 -5.70 -3.76 -0.72
CA HIS A 252 -6.03 -2.59 -1.53
C HIS A 252 -7.44 -2.64 -2.11
N ILE A 253 -7.98 -1.45 -2.39
CA ILE A 253 -9.13 -1.21 -3.26
C ILE A 253 -8.69 -0.23 -4.34
N ASN A 254 -8.91 -0.55 -5.61
CA ASN A 254 -8.54 0.26 -6.78
C ASN A 254 -7.06 0.75 -6.76
N GLY A 255 -6.16 -0.08 -6.23
CA GLY A 255 -4.74 0.26 -6.05
C GLY A 255 -4.43 1.23 -4.91
N ARG A 256 -5.40 1.58 -4.05
CA ARG A 256 -5.20 2.32 -2.80
C ARG A 256 -4.74 1.34 -1.72
N ILE A 257 -3.43 1.30 -1.50
CA ILE A 257 -2.77 0.27 -0.70
C ILE A 257 -2.75 0.68 0.77
N ILE A 258 -3.10 -0.26 1.64
CA ILE A 258 -2.74 -0.21 3.04
C ILE A 258 -1.53 -1.10 3.25
N ASP A 259 -0.48 -0.47 3.72
CA ASP A 259 0.75 -1.06 4.22
C ASP A 259 0.82 -0.85 5.73
N CYS A 260 0.89 -1.95 6.49
CA CYS A 260 0.74 -1.95 7.94
C CYS A 260 1.22 -3.27 8.52
N ALA A 261 2.04 -3.17 9.56
CA ALA A 261 2.76 -4.30 10.12
C ALA A 261 2.83 -4.24 11.64
N PHE A 262 2.99 -5.42 12.25
CA PHE A 262 3.18 -5.58 13.69
C PHE A 262 4.09 -6.75 14.01
N THR A 263 4.75 -6.69 15.16
CA THR A 263 5.59 -7.78 15.65
C THR A 263 4.83 -8.68 16.62
N VAL A 264 4.98 -10.00 16.42
CA VAL A 264 4.44 -11.08 17.25
C VAL A 264 5.58 -11.74 18.02
N THR A 265 5.38 -11.89 19.32
CA THR A 265 6.26 -12.62 20.24
C THR A 265 5.41 -13.42 21.23
N PHE A 266 5.99 -14.49 21.77
CA PHE A 266 5.36 -15.28 22.84
C PHE A 266 6.17 -15.27 24.13
N ASN A 267 7.46 -14.97 24.04
CA ASN A 267 8.32 -14.75 25.19
C ASN A 267 8.34 -13.25 25.56
N PRO A 268 7.91 -12.88 26.78
CA PRO A 268 7.86 -11.48 27.22
C PRO A 268 9.23 -10.81 27.32
N LYS A 269 10.34 -11.56 27.20
CA LYS A 269 11.69 -10.97 27.16
C LYS A 269 11.85 -9.91 26.07
N TYR A 270 11.05 -9.97 25.00
CA TYR A 270 11.10 -9.03 23.89
C TYR A 270 10.20 -7.80 24.06
N ASP A 271 9.38 -7.71 25.12
CA ASP A 271 8.37 -6.65 25.27
C ASP A 271 8.96 -5.25 25.15
N LYS A 272 10.12 -5.00 25.78
CA LYS A 272 10.81 -3.71 25.71
C LYS A 272 11.37 -3.39 24.32
N LEU A 273 11.76 -4.41 23.54
CA LEU A 273 12.17 -4.21 22.14
C LEU A 273 10.95 -3.79 21.29
N LEU A 274 9.81 -4.45 21.48
CA LEU A 274 8.56 -4.10 20.78
C LEU A 274 8.06 -2.72 21.18
N GLU A 275 8.15 -2.36 22.46
CA GLU A 275 7.80 -1.03 22.98
C GLU A 275 8.64 0.06 22.31
N ALA A 276 9.96 -0.11 22.26
CA ALA A 276 10.88 0.83 21.62
C ALA A 276 10.51 1.10 20.15
N VAL A 277 10.27 0.04 19.38
CA VAL A 277 9.92 0.16 17.96
C VAL A 277 8.53 0.74 17.75
N LYS A 278 7.56 0.37 18.60
CA LYS A 278 6.21 0.94 18.54
C LYS A 278 6.23 2.45 18.84
N ASP A 279 6.98 2.87 19.86
CA ASP A 279 7.12 4.27 20.24
C ASP A 279 7.85 5.10 19.17
N ALA A 280 8.92 4.54 18.61
CA ALA A 280 9.64 5.16 17.49
C ALA A 280 8.74 5.32 16.25
N THR A 281 7.94 4.31 15.91
CA THR A 281 6.95 4.39 14.83
C THR A 281 5.92 5.48 15.08
N ASN A 282 5.35 5.52 16.29
CA ASN A 282 4.38 6.55 16.67
C ASN A 282 4.99 7.96 16.71
N THR A 283 6.27 8.08 17.07
CA THR A 283 7.02 9.32 16.95
C THR A 283 7.14 9.76 15.50
N GLY A 284 7.51 8.84 14.60
CA GLY A 284 7.52 9.11 13.16
C GLY A 284 6.17 9.58 12.64
N ILE A 285 5.09 8.88 13.02
CA ILE A 285 3.71 9.26 12.67
C ILE A 285 3.36 10.64 13.20
N LYS A 286 3.71 10.95 14.46
CA LYS A 286 3.44 12.25 15.08
C LYS A 286 4.18 13.38 14.36
N CYS A 287 5.46 13.18 14.05
CA CYS A 287 6.32 14.14 13.35
C CYS A 287 5.95 14.32 11.87
N ALA A 288 5.39 13.31 11.22
CA ALA A 288 4.99 13.40 9.81
C ALA A 288 3.93 14.49 9.57
N GLY A 289 4.00 15.18 8.43
CA GLY A 289 3.03 16.21 8.09
C GLY A 289 3.40 16.96 6.82
N ILE A 290 2.45 17.68 6.25
CA ILE A 290 2.71 18.53 5.08
C ILE A 290 3.81 19.54 5.43
N ASP A 291 4.74 19.74 4.49
CA ASP A 291 5.92 20.61 4.59
C ASP A 291 7.03 20.15 5.56
N VAL A 292 6.85 19.01 6.25
CA VAL A 292 7.88 18.42 7.11
C VAL A 292 8.97 17.76 6.26
N ARG A 293 10.24 17.98 6.63
CA ARG A 293 11.38 17.35 5.97
C ARG A 293 11.51 15.89 6.40
N LEU A 294 11.79 15.01 5.45
CA LEU A 294 11.96 13.58 5.72
C LEU A 294 13.12 13.30 6.68
N CYS A 295 14.24 14.03 6.58
CA CYS A 295 15.37 13.89 7.50
C CYS A 295 15.02 14.15 8.98
N ASP A 296 14.13 15.10 9.27
CA ASP A 296 13.77 15.48 10.64
C ASP A 296 12.92 14.37 11.30
N ILE A 297 12.09 13.71 10.50
CA ILE A 297 11.33 12.53 10.92
C ILE A 297 12.31 11.40 11.29
N GLY A 298 13.32 11.14 10.46
CA GLY A 298 14.32 10.12 10.73
C GLY A 298 15.18 10.40 11.96
N GLU A 299 15.53 11.66 12.20
CA GLU A 299 16.23 12.07 13.43
C GLU A 299 15.36 11.85 14.68
N SER A 300 14.09 12.25 14.64
CA SER A 300 13.14 12.06 15.76
C SER A 300 12.91 10.57 16.07
N ILE A 301 12.76 9.75 15.01
CA ILE A 301 12.60 8.29 15.13
C ILE A 301 13.83 7.69 15.80
N GLN A 302 15.04 8.06 15.35
CA GLN A 302 16.28 7.55 15.92
C GLN A 302 16.46 7.95 17.38
N GLU A 303 16.20 9.21 17.72
CA GLU A 303 16.29 9.69 19.10
C GLU A 303 15.43 8.85 20.05
N VAL A 304 14.17 8.63 19.69
CA VAL A 304 13.26 7.82 20.51
C VAL A 304 13.71 6.36 20.55
N MET A 305 14.03 5.75 19.41
CA MET A 305 14.44 4.35 19.36
C MET A 305 15.69 4.08 20.20
N GLU A 306 16.72 4.92 20.07
CA GLU A 306 18.00 4.78 20.76
C GLU A 306 17.91 5.18 22.25
N SER A 307 16.80 5.75 22.70
CA SER A 307 16.55 6.02 24.13
C SER A 307 16.19 4.76 24.93
N TYR A 308 15.87 3.65 24.26
CA TYR A 308 15.54 2.37 24.89
C TYR A 308 16.76 1.45 25.01
N GLU A 309 16.87 0.81 26.17
CA GLU A 309 17.78 -0.32 26.42
C GLU A 309 16.95 -1.58 26.72
N VAL A 310 17.43 -2.74 26.26
CA VAL A 310 16.79 -4.04 26.47
C VAL A 310 17.81 -5.04 27.00
N GLU A 311 17.39 -5.90 27.93
CA GLU A 311 18.20 -7.03 28.40
C GLU A 311 17.63 -8.33 27.84
N LEU A 312 18.40 -9.03 26.99
CA LEU A 312 18.02 -10.30 26.40
C LEU A 312 19.09 -11.35 26.70
N ASP A 313 18.68 -12.44 27.33
CA ASP A 313 19.53 -13.59 27.64
C ASP A 313 20.83 -13.19 28.39
N GLY A 314 20.71 -12.24 29.34
CA GLY A 314 21.82 -11.74 30.17
C GLY A 314 22.75 -10.74 29.48
N LYS A 315 22.34 -10.19 28.34
CA LYS A 315 23.09 -9.14 27.61
C LYS A 315 22.21 -7.91 27.40
N THR A 316 22.78 -6.73 27.69
CA THR A 316 22.11 -5.45 27.45
C THR A 316 22.44 -4.92 26.06
N TYR A 317 21.43 -4.38 25.39
CA TYR A 317 21.53 -3.75 24.08
C TYR A 317 20.82 -2.40 24.11
N GLN A 318 21.45 -1.37 23.58
CA GLN A 318 20.72 -0.21 23.09
C GLN A 318 20.01 -0.60 21.79
N VAL A 319 18.72 -0.28 21.66
CA VAL A 319 17.98 -0.60 20.43
C VAL A 319 18.46 0.31 19.30
N LYS A 320 18.83 -0.28 18.17
CA LYS A 320 19.33 0.47 17.00
C LYS A 320 18.32 0.46 15.87
N PRO A 321 18.00 1.61 15.26
CA PRO A 321 17.31 1.62 13.98
C PRO A 321 18.11 0.86 12.91
N ILE A 322 17.43 0.12 12.05
CA ILE A 322 18.06 -0.50 10.87
C ILE A 322 18.25 0.58 9.80
N ARG A 323 19.45 1.18 9.75
CA ARG A 323 19.71 2.43 9.01
C ARG A 323 19.50 2.39 7.50
N ASN A 324 19.41 1.21 6.90
CA ASN A 324 19.16 1.00 5.47
C ASN A 324 17.78 0.38 5.19
N LEU A 325 16.86 0.46 6.15
CA LEU A 325 15.42 0.32 5.96
C LEU A 325 14.74 1.65 6.24
N ASN A 326 13.59 1.87 5.64
CA ASN A 326 12.96 3.18 5.53
C ASN A 326 11.46 2.98 5.35
N GLY A 327 10.65 3.91 5.85
CA GLY A 327 9.29 4.05 5.33
C GLY A 327 9.31 4.66 3.93
N HIS A 328 8.14 4.84 3.32
CA HIS A 328 8.07 5.27 1.92
C HIS A 328 6.75 5.93 1.57
N SER A 329 6.74 6.73 0.50
CA SER A 329 5.49 7.18 -0.12
C SER A 329 4.80 6.02 -0.85
N ILE A 330 3.47 6.05 -0.90
CA ILE A 330 2.62 5.06 -1.57
C ILE A 330 1.85 5.74 -2.70
N GLY A 331 1.78 5.07 -3.86
CA GLY A 331 1.05 5.51 -5.04
C GLY A 331 -0.01 4.48 -5.44
N GLN A 332 -0.85 4.83 -6.42
CA GLN A 332 -1.85 3.90 -6.92
C GLN A 332 -1.18 2.69 -7.59
N TYR A 333 -1.41 1.48 -7.08
CA TYR A 333 -0.74 0.23 -7.51
C TYR A 333 0.80 0.26 -7.40
N ARG A 334 1.35 1.14 -6.58
CA ARG A 334 2.79 1.34 -6.44
C ARG A 334 3.13 1.46 -4.97
N ILE A 335 3.61 0.36 -4.38
CA ILE A 335 3.96 0.31 -2.95
C ILE A 335 5.02 1.34 -2.59
N HIS A 336 6.06 1.48 -3.42
CA HIS A 336 7.11 2.49 -3.28
C HIS A 336 7.00 3.58 -4.36
N ALA A 337 6.42 4.74 -4.02
CA ALA A 337 6.18 5.85 -4.95
C ALA A 337 7.35 6.83 -5.12
N GLY A 338 8.50 6.55 -4.50
CA GLY A 338 9.77 7.19 -4.82
C GLY A 338 10.36 8.09 -3.73
N LYS A 339 9.57 8.52 -2.74
CA LYS A 339 10.11 9.19 -1.54
C LYS A 339 10.33 8.15 -0.44
N THR A 340 11.46 8.23 0.26
CA THR A 340 11.82 7.35 1.38
C THR A 340 11.84 8.14 2.68
N VAL A 341 11.14 7.65 3.71
CA VAL A 341 11.14 8.20 5.06
C VAL A 341 12.29 7.55 5.84
N PRO A 342 13.39 8.27 6.12
CA PRO A 342 14.48 7.71 6.91
C PRO A 342 14.05 7.41 8.35
N ILE A 343 14.71 6.44 8.97
CA ILE A 343 14.56 6.11 10.40
C ILE A 343 15.84 6.41 11.20
N VAL A 344 16.77 7.14 10.55
CA VAL A 344 18.00 7.67 11.13
C VAL A 344 18.23 9.09 10.62
N LYS A 345 19.00 9.88 11.37
CA LYS A 345 19.43 11.21 10.94
C LYS A 345 20.31 11.15 9.69
N GLY A 346 20.38 12.28 8.97
CA GLY A 346 21.25 12.44 7.80
C GLY A 346 20.61 12.07 6.45
N GLY A 347 19.29 11.84 6.42
CA GLY A 347 18.54 11.67 5.19
C GLY A 347 18.36 12.97 4.39
N GLU A 348 17.60 12.89 3.30
CA GLU A 348 17.31 14.05 2.45
C GLU A 348 16.36 15.05 3.13
N ALA A 349 16.56 16.34 2.85
CA ALA A 349 15.69 17.42 3.29
C ALA A 349 14.42 17.58 2.44
N THR A 350 14.13 16.62 1.56
CA THR A 350 12.89 16.54 0.78
C THR A 350 11.68 16.61 1.71
N LYS A 351 10.63 17.32 1.30
CA LYS A 351 9.43 17.54 2.11
C LYS A 351 8.29 16.60 1.73
N MET A 352 7.48 16.26 2.72
CA MET A 352 6.16 15.66 2.52
C MET A 352 5.19 16.70 1.97
N GLU A 353 4.32 16.29 1.05
CA GLU A 353 3.40 17.18 0.32
C GLU A 353 1.93 16.83 0.61
N GLU A 354 1.05 17.80 0.40
CA GLU A 354 -0.40 17.61 0.52
C GLU A 354 -0.92 16.58 -0.48
N GLY A 355 -1.76 15.67 -0.02
CA GLY A 355 -2.36 14.61 -0.83
C GLY A 355 -1.49 13.34 -0.94
N GLU A 356 -0.24 13.37 -0.47
CA GLU A 356 0.60 12.18 -0.43
C GLU A 356 0.13 11.17 0.62
N VAL A 357 0.52 9.92 0.40
CA VAL A 357 0.28 8.78 1.30
C VAL A 357 1.63 8.20 1.66
N TYR A 358 1.82 7.83 2.93
CA TYR A 358 3.07 7.27 3.41
C TYR A 358 2.82 6.02 4.24
N ALA A 359 3.68 5.03 4.05
CA ALA A 359 3.96 3.99 5.02
C ALA A 359 5.02 4.53 5.99
N ILE A 360 4.65 4.67 7.26
CA ILE A 360 5.57 5.03 8.34
C ILE A 360 5.87 3.75 9.10
N GLU A 361 7.01 3.15 8.78
CA GLU A 361 7.56 1.96 9.42
C GLU A 361 8.89 2.24 10.07
N THR A 362 9.16 1.55 11.17
CA THR A 362 10.47 1.57 11.81
C THR A 362 10.90 0.16 12.20
N PHE A 363 12.21 -0.06 12.19
CA PHE A 363 12.81 -1.34 12.52
C PHE A 363 13.87 -1.16 13.59
N GLY A 364 13.66 -1.77 14.75
CA GLY A 364 14.66 -1.83 15.82
C GLY A 364 15.42 -3.15 15.77
N SER A 365 16.73 -3.11 16.00
CA SER A 365 17.62 -4.28 16.00
C SER A 365 18.53 -4.27 17.21
N THR A 366 18.83 -5.46 17.75
CA THR A 366 19.91 -5.68 18.72
C THR A 366 21.27 -5.96 18.07
N GLY A 367 21.31 -6.01 16.73
CA GLY A 367 22.48 -6.34 15.93
C GLY A 367 23.30 -5.13 15.51
N LYS A 368 23.66 -5.10 14.22
CA LYS A 368 24.43 -4.01 13.61
C LYS A 368 23.57 -2.83 13.21
N GLY A 369 22.24 -2.98 13.22
CA GLY A 369 21.31 -1.97 12.71
C GLY A 369 21.51 -1.77 11.21
N MET A 370 21.76 -2.85 10.46
CA MET A 370 21.91 -2.84 9.01
C MET A 370 21.58 -4.21 8.45
N VAL A 371 20.74 -4.24 7.43
CA VAL A 371 20.35 -5.47 6.74
C VAL A 371 21.17 -5.71 5.49
N HIS A 372 21.27 -6.99 5.11
CA HIS A 372 21.75 -7.46 3.83
C HIS A 372 20.79 -8.50 3.28
N ASP A 373 20.82 -8.73 1.97
CA ASP A 373 20.09 -9.83 1.35
C ASP A 373 20.58 -11.16 1.95
N ASP A 374 19.65 -12.05 2.29
CA ASP A 374 19.95 -13.42 2.71
C ASP A 374 18.77 -14.36 2.36
N MET A 375 18.98 -15.67 2.50
CA MET A 375 18.00 -16.72 2.26
C MET A 375 17.47 -16.77 0.82
N GLU A 376 16.47 -17.61 0.58
CA GLU A 376 15.85 -17.74 -0.74
C GLU A 376 14.85 -16.61 -0.99
N CYS A 377 14.97 -15.92 -2.12
CA CYS A 377 14.03 -14.88 -2.53
C CYS A 377 12.63 -15.46 -2.81
N SER A 378 11.61 -14.85 -2.21
CA SER A 378 10.21 -15.19 -2.43
C SER A 378 9.36 -14.03 -2.98
N HIS A 379 9.74 -12.77 -2.73
CA HIS A 379 9.03 -11.58 -3.20
C HIS A 379 9.56 -11.09 -4.55
N TYR A 380 8.64 -10.70 -5.41
CA TYR A 380 8.92 -10.17 -6.74
C TYR A 380 7.92 -9.07 -7.05
N MET A 381 8.33 -8.05 -7.81
CA MET A 381 7.42 -7.01 -8.25
C MET A 381 7.82 -6.54 -9.64
N LYS A 382 6.83 -6.24 -10.48
CA LYS A 382 7.12 -5.65 -11.79
C LYS A 382 7.66 -4.23 -11.58
N ASN A 383 8.74 -3.89 -12.29
CA ASN A 383 9.26 -2.54 -12.28
C ASN A 383 8.21 -1.56 -12.84
N PHE A 384 7.78 -0.60 -12.03
CA PHE A 384 6.68 0.30 -12.36
C PHE A 384 6.97 1.16 -13.61
N GLU A 385 8.23 1.53 -13.82
CA GLU A 385 8.64 2.40 -14.92
C GLU A 385 8.82 1.65 -16.25
N VAL A 386 8.85 0.31 -16.21
CA VAL A 386 9.03 -0.52 -17.40
C VAL A 386 7.71 -0.73 -18.12
N GLY A 387 7.62 -0.14 -19.31
CA GLY A 387 6.51 -0.29 -20.23
C GLY A 387 6.41 -1.67 -20.89
N HIS A 388 5.74 -1.75 -22.04
CA HIS A 388 5.59 -3.01 -22.76
C HIS A 388 6.93 -3.49 -23.36
N VAL A 389 7.34 -4.72 -23.02
CA VAL A 389 8.55 -5.35 -23.57
C VAL A 389 8.17 -6.60 -24.38
N PRO A 390 8.52 -6.70 -25.68
CA PRO A 390 8.20 -7.86 -26.49
C PRO A 390 9.12 -9.05 -26.18
N ILE A 391 8.58 -10.05 -25.46
CA ILE A 391 9.30 -11.28 -25.11
C ILE A 391 9.09 -12.38 -26.15
N ARG A 392 10.19 -12.95 -26.67
CA ARG A 392 10.15 -14.07 -27.63
C ARG A 392 10.10 -15.45 -26.98
N LEU A 393 10.69 -15.61 -25.79
CA LEU A 393 10.74 -16.88 -25.05
C LEU A 393 9.33 -17.26 -24.56
N PRO A 394 8.71 -18.36 -25.02
CA PRO A 394 7.29 -18.65 -24.77
C PRO A 394 6.92 -18.68 -23.28
N ARG A 395 7.74 -19.32 -22.43
CA ARG A 395 7.48 -19.42 -20.99
C ARG A 395 7.62 -18.08 -20.25
N ALA A 396 8.61 -17.26 -20.61
CA ALA A 396 8.77 -15.94 -20.02
C ALA A 396 7.66 -14.98 -20.47
N LYS A 397 7.23 -15.08 -21.73
CA LYS A 397 6.07 -14.34 -22.24
C LYS A 397 4.79 -14.75 -21.50
N HIS A 398 4.54 -16.05 -21.35
CA HIS A 398 3.40 -16.58 -20.59
C HIS A 398 3.40 -16.06 -19.16
N LEU A 399 4.52 -16.22 -18.44
CA LEU A 399 4.63 -15.77 -17.06
C LEU A 399 4.43 -14.25 -16.91
N LEU A 400 4.97 -13.44 -17.82
CA LEU A 400 4.74 -12.00 -17.79
C LEU A 400 3.27 -11.65 -18.01
N ASN A 401 2.54 -12.38 -18.87
CA ASN A 401 1.11 -12.18 -19.04
C ASN A 401 0.36 -12.51 -17.75
N VAL A 402 0.68 -13.62 -17.09
CA VAL A 402 0.11 -13.98 -15.78
C VAL A 402 0.35 -12.87 -14.76
N VAL A 403 1.57 -12.33 -14.69
CA VAL A 403 1.90 -11.22 -13.79
C VAL A 403 1.09 -9.96 -14.12
N ASN A 404 1.00 -9.57 -15.39
CA ASN A 404 0.23 -8.39 -15.80
C ASN A 404 -1.28 -8.53 -15.49
N GLU A 405 -1.84 -9.72 -15.69
CA GLU A 405 -3.28 -9.99 -15.49
C GLU A 405 -3.67 -10.06 -14.01
N ASN A 406 -2.80 -10.61 -13.15
CA ASN A 406 -3.13 -10.90 -11.76
C ASN A 406 -2.55 -9.90 -10.76
N PHE A 407 -1.40 -9.29 -11.06
CA PHE A 407 -0.70 -8.42 -10.11
C PHE A 407 -0.45 -7.02 -10.68
N GLY A 408 -0.33 -6.88 -12.01
CA GLY A 408 0.02 -5.60 -12.63
C GLY A 408 1.39 -5.13 -12.16
N THR A 409 1.41 -4.09 -11.32
CA THR A 409 2.62 -3.56 -10.65
C THR A 409 2.64 -3.81 -9.14
N LEU A 410 1.66 -4.51 -8.59
CA LEU A 410 1.67 -4.98 -7.20
C LEU A 410 2.71 -6.09 -7.03
N ALA A 411 3.25 -6.20 -5.81
CA ALA A 411 4.18 -7.26 -5.48
C ALA A 411 3.46 -8.61 -5.39
N PHE A 412 4.18 -9.68 -5.69
CA PHE A 412 3.68 -11.05 -5.60
C PHE A 412 4.77 -11.99 -5.08
N CYS A 413 4.38 -13.23 -4.76
CA CYS A 413 5.32 -14.27 -4.34
C CYS A 413 5.15 -15.56 -5.14
N ARG A 414 6.10 -16.48 -4.99
CA ARG A 414 6.07 -17.79 -5.65
C ARG A 414 4.81 -18.60 -5.31
N ARG A 415 4.38 -18.62 -4.04
CA ARG A 415 3.15 -19.32 -3.62
C ARG A 415 1.90 -18.83 -4.36
N TRP A 416 1.86 -17.55 -4.72
CA TRP A 416 0.73 -16.99 -5.47
C TRP A 416 0.75 -17.44 -6.93
N LEU A 417 1.92 -17.59 -7.54
CA LEU A 417 2.05 -18.25 -8.85
C LEU A 417 1.61 -19.72 -8.77
N ASP A 418 2.04 -20.44 -7.73
CA ASP A 418 1.66 -21.84 -7.51
C ASP A 418 0.13 -22.01 -7.38
N ARG A 419 -0.53 -21.11 -6.63
CA ARG A 419 -2.00 -21.04 -6.48
C ARG A 419 -2.73 -20.86 -7.83
N LEU A 420 -2.12 -20.14 -8.77
CA LEU A 420 -2.66 -19.93 -10.11
C LEU A 420 -2.42 -21.14 -11.05
N GLY A 421 -1.79 -22.20 -10.55
CA GLY A 421 -1.47 -23.40 -11.33
C GLY A 421 -0.19 -23.28 -12.15
N GLU A 422 0.58 -22.21 -11.98
CA GLU A 422 1.87 -22.06 -12.65
C GLU A 422 2.87 -23.07 -12.07
N SER A 423 3.67 -23.68 -12.95
CA SER A 423 4.71 -24.63 -12.54
C SER A 423 5.94 -24.51 -13.44
N LYS A 424 7.10 -24.92 -12.93
CA LYS A 424 8.40 -24.86 -13.65
C LYS A 424 8.71 -23.44 -14.19
N TYR A 425 8.24 -22.40 -13.50
CA TYR A 425 8.35 -21.01 -13.90
C TYR A 425 9.65 -20.33 -13.45
N LEU A 426 10.42 -20.91 -12.52
CA LEU A 426 11.59 -20.25 -11.91
C LEU A 426 12.61 -19.72 -12.93
N MET A 427 12.90 -20.47 -14.00
CA MET A 427 13.80 -19.99 -15.05
C MET A 427 13.19 -18.85 -15.87
N ALA A 428 11.87 -18.89 -16.10
CA ALA A 428 11.16 -17.79 -16.76
C ALA A 428 11.15 -16.54 -15.87
N LEU A 429 10.94 -16.70 -14.56
CA LEU A 429 10.98 -15.62 -13.57
C LEU A 429 12.38 -15.00 -13.51
N LYS A 430 13.43 -15.83 -13.42
CA LYS A 430 14.82 -15.36 -13.48
C LYS A 430 15.09 -14.57 -14.76
N ASN A 431 14.63 -15.04 -15.93
CA ASN A 431 14.80 -14.30 -17.18
C ASN A 431 14.11 -12.93 -17.15
N LEU A 432 12.92 -12.82 -16.53
CA LEU A 432 12.23 -11.53 -16.37
C LEU A 432 13.00 -10.58 -15.44
N CYS A 433 13.67 -11.12 -14.41
CA CYS A 433 14.58 -10.35 -13.55
C CYS A 433 15.85 -9.91 -14.26
N ASP A 434 16.50 -10.81 -15.01
CA ASP A 434 17.70 -10.49 -15.78
C ASP A 434 17.41 -9.40 -16.85
N LEU A 435 16.16 -9.30 -17.31
CA LEU A 435 15.70 -8.26 -18.23
C LEU A 435 15.29 -6.94 -17.55
N GLY A 436 15.30 -6.86 -16.21
CA GLY A 436 14.86 -5.69 -15.45
C GLY A 436 13.35 -5.42 -15.54
N ILE A 437 12.55 -6.41 -15.96
CA ILE A 437 11.08 -6.27 -16.04
C ILE A 437 10.46 -6.53 -14.67
N ILE A 438 11.03 -7.49 -13.92
CA ILE A 438 10.59 -7.86 -12.58
C ILE A 438 11.78 -7.77 -11.64
N ASP A 439 11.66 -7.00 -10.58
CA ASP A 439 12.71 -6.88 -9.59
C ASP A 439 12.50 -7.93 -8.48
N PRO A 440 13.55 -8.70 -8.10
CA PRO A 440 13.50 -9.59 -6.96
C PRO A 440 13.72 -8.81 -5.65
N TYR A 441 12.95 -9.15 -4.62
CA TYR A 441 13.07 -8.57 -3.28
C TYR A 441 13.41 -9.70 -2.29
N PRO A 442 14.69 -10.04 -2.10
CA PRO A 442 15.09 -11.08 -1.17
C PRO A 442 14.82 -10.66 0.29
N PRO A 443 14.74 -11.64 1.21
CA PRO A 443 14.70 -11.36 2.64
C PRO A 443 15.86 -10.48 3.11
N LEU A 444 15.55 -9.51 3.96
CA LEU A 444 16.50 -8.53 4.45
C LEU A 444 16.87 -8.83 5.90
N CYS A 445 18.09 -9.30 6.14
CA CYS A 445 18.54 -9.80 7.44
C CYS A 445 19.68 -8.97 8.04
N ASP A 446 19.61 -8.70 9.34
CA ASP A 446 20.78 -8.28 10.13
C ASP A 446 21.57 -9.54 10.55
N THR A 447 22.64 -9.34 11.30
CA THR A 447 23.58 -10.35 11.77
C THR A 447 22.87 -11.47 12.53
N LYS A 448 23.11 -12.71 12.10
CA LYS A 448 22.58 -13.91 12.75
C LYS A 448 22.76 -13.88 14.27
N GLY A 449 21.68 -14.19 14.99
CA GLY A 449 21.64 -14.20 16.46
C GLY A 449 21.19 -12.89 17.10
N CYS A 450 20.99 -11.82 16.32
CA CYS A 450 20.26 -10.65 16.80
C CYS A 450 18.74 -10.83 16.64
N TYR A 451 18.00 -9.86 17.18
CA TYR A 451 16.55 -9.80 17.08
C TYR A 451 16.15 -8.47 16.46
N THR A 452 15.18 -8.51 15.55
CA THR A 452 14.57 -7.31 14.98
C THR A 452 13.07 -7.29 15.23
N ALA A 453 12.51 -6.10 15.40
CA ALA A 453 11.07 -5.83 15.50
C ALA A 453 10.68 -4.70 14.54
N GLN A 454 9.43 -4.71 14.10
CA GLN A 454 8.79 -3.74 13.19
C GLN A 454 7.40 -3.34 13.70
N PHE A 455 7.06 -2.07 13.53
CA PHE A 455 5.69 -1.58 13.54
C PHE A 455 5.52 -0.60 12.38
N GLU A 456 4.30 -0.53 11.87
CA GLU A 456 4.02 0.32 10.71
C GLU A 456 2.56 0.75 10.61
N HIS A 457 2.35 1.97 10.10
CA HIS A 457 1.05 2.42 9.63
C HIS A 457 1.13 3.19 8.31
N THR A 458 0.13 2.96 7.47
CA THR A 458 -0.24 3.91 6.40
C THR A 458 -0.90 5.16 6.98
N ILE A 459 -0.44 6.33 6.55
CA ILE A 459 -1.01 7.66 6.84
C ILE A 459 -1.40 8.39 5.54
N LEU A 460 -2.48 9.17 5.61
CA LEU A 460 -2.96 10.04 4.53
C LEU A 460 -2.68 11.50 4.91
N LEU A 461 -1.94 12.23 4.08
CA LEU A 461 -1.71 13.67 4.27
C LEU A 461 -2.83 14.48 3.61
N ARG A 462 -4.04 14.38 4.17
CA ARG A 462 -5.24 15.03 3.63
C ARG A 462 -5.15 16.56 3.79
N PRO A 463 -5.82 17.35 2.94
CA PRO A 463 -5.76 18.81 3.02
C PRO A 463 -6.14 19.39 4.39
N THR A 464 -7.13 18.78 5.08
CA THR A 464 -7.63 19.29 6.38
C THR A 464 -6.92 18.70 7.60
N CYS A 465 -6.42 17.46 7.51
CA CYS A 465 -5.83 16.75 8.64
C CYS A 465 -4.87 15.65 8.17
N LYS A 466 -4.09 15.10 9.10
CA LYS A 466 -3.38 13.82 8.90
C LYS A 466 -4.29 12.69 9.38
N GLU A 467 -4.55 11.68 8.55
CA GLU A 467 -5.33 10.51 8.94
C GLU A 467 -4.43 9.28 9.03
N VAL A 468 -4.24 8.71 10.22
CA VAL A 468 -3.60 7.40 10.41
C VAL A 468 -4.63 6.33 10.09
N VAL A 469 -4.86 6.12 8.78
CA VAL A 469 -6.00 5.36 8.26
C VAL A 469 -6.01 3.90 8.72
N SER A 470 -4.83 3.33 8.94
CA SER A 470 -4.64 1.94 9.38
C SER A 470 -4.62 1.73 10.90
N ARG A 471 -4.72 2.81 11.70
CA ARG A 471 -4.79 2.74 13.17
C ARG A 471 -5.95 1.86 13.61
N GLY A 472 -5.76 1.10 14.68
CA GLY A 472 -6.83 0.34 15.35
C GLY A 472 -6.68 0.41 16.87
N ASP A 473 -7.51 -0.37 17.58
CA ASP A 473 -7.46 -0.46 19.05
C ASP A 473 -6.24 -1.26 19.56
N ASP A 474 -5.52 -1.92 18.65
CA ASP A 474 -4.42 -2.85 18.91
C ASP A 474 -3.04 -2.17 18.89
N TYR A 475 -2.76 -1.31 17.92
CA TYR A 475 -1.54 -0.51 17.86
C TYR A 475 -1.70 0.77 17.04
#